data_AF-A0A512NME0-F1
#
_entry.id   AF-A0A512NME0-F1
#
_cell.length_a   1.000
_cell.length_b   1.000
_cell.length_c   1.000
_cell.angle_alpha   90.00
_cell.angle_beta   90.00
_cell.angle_gamma   90.00
#
_symmetry.space_group_name_H-M   'P 1'
#
loop_
_entity.id
_entity.type
_entity.pdbx_description
1 polymer ?
#
loop_
_entity_poly.entity_id
_entity_poly.type
_entity_poly.pdbx_seq_one_letter_code
_entity_poly.pdbx_strand_id
1 'polypeptide(L)'
;MNTTSPSTRRRVLQVAAGVAAVKAVAGGIAEAAEPDVVGVWRLAGATATATDGKAQAVPYGPRGMGIVTLTRDGRMMAVLCDGRATLPEGAKREYASYCGNYTFDGSTLTTIVDANSDPTRFTAPQVRKVRFDGDRMILVPPVVEVNGAKVTRELAWERISAVSL
;
A
#
# COMPACT_ATOMS: atom_id res chain seq x y z
N MET A 1 79.90 -52.29 26.81
CA MET A 1 78.92 -53.07 25.99
C MET A 1 77.80 -53.50 26.93
N ASN A 2 76.55 -53.53 26.44
CA ASN A 2 75.32 -53.94 27.17
C ASN A 2 74.99 -53.11 28.44
N THR A 3 73.80 -53.14 29.07
CA THR A 3 72.35 -53.04 28.68
C THR A 3 71.59 -52.63 29.98
N THR A 4 70.36 -52.11 30.06
CA THR A 4 69.23 -51.91 29.11
C THR A 4 68.33 -50.73 29.56
N SER A 5 67.32 -50.35 28.75
CA SER A 5 66.12 -49.57 29.15
C SER A 5 65.07 -50.50 29.84
N PRO A 6 63.87 -50.09 30.34
CA PRO A 6 63.19 -48.81 30.14
C PRO A 6 62.32 -48.21 31.30
N SER A 7 61.89 -46.97 31.06
CA SER A 7 60.59 -46.34 31.38
C SER A 7 59.80 -46.64 32.67
N THR A 8 59.39 -45.55 33.35
CA THR A 8 57.96 -45.18 33.45
C THR A 8 57.85 -43.67 33.75
N ARG A 9 57.26 -42.87 32.84
CA ARG A 9 56.86 -41.48 33.13
C ARG A 9 55.34 -41.43 33.32
N ARG A 10 54.89 -41.08 34.54
CA ARG A 10 53.47 -40.75 34.80
C ARG A 10 53.10 -39.49 34.00
N ARG A 11 52.02 -39.55 33.22
CA ARG A 11 51.36 -38.35 32.68
C ARG A 11 50.38 -37.81 33.72
N VAL A 12 50.50 -36.52 34.03
CA VAL A 12 49.49 -35.79 34.81
C VAL A 12 48.38 -35.36 33.85
N LEU A 13 47.12 -35.58 34.25
CA LEU A 13 45.96 -35.14 33.48
C LEU A 13 45.63 -33.69 33.86
N GLN A 14 45.77 -32.74 32.94
CA GLN A 14 45.22 -31.39 33.12
C GLN A 14 43.76 -31.37 32.65
N VAL A 15 42.86 -30.96 33.54
CA VAL A 15 41.46 -30.67 33.19
C VAL A 15 41.39 -29.21 32.76
N ALA A 16 41.14 -28.98 31.45
CA ALA A 16 40.85 -27.65 30.94
C ALA A 16 39.33 -27.39 31.04
N ALA A 17 38.93 -26.41 31.85
CA ALA A 17 37.54 -25.97 31.92
C ALA A 17 37.21 -25.09 30.71
N GLY A 18 36.40 -25.61 29.78
CA GLY A 18 35.91 -24.85 28.63
C GLY A 18 34.69 -24.01 28.98
N VAL A 19 34.84 -22.67 29.00
CA VAL A 19 33.69 -21.76 29.06
C VAL A 19 33.16 -21.54 27.64
N ALA A 20 32.00 -22.12 27.34
CA ALA A 20 31.31 -21.89 26.07
C ALA A 20 30.55 -20.55 26.11
N ALA A 21 31.02 -19.54 25.37
CA ALA A 21 30.33 -18.27 25.25
C ALA A 21 29.12 -18.39 24.29
N VAL A 22 27.91 -18.31 24.84
CA VAL A 22 26.69 -18.22 24.03
C VAL A 22 26.58 -16.81 23.45
N LYS A 23 26.81 -16.67 22.13
CA LYS A 23 26.47 -15.43 21.42
C LYS A 23 24.96 -15.33 21.29
N ALA A 24 24.34 -14.40 22.02
CA ALA A 24 22.97 -13.99 21.76
C ALA A 24 22.89 -13.37 20.36
N VAL A 25 22.07 -13.94 19.47
CA VAL A 25 21.74 -13.32 18.20
C VAL A 25 20.67 -12.27 18.50
N ALA A 26 21.05 -11.00 18.46
CA ALA A 26 20.11 -9.88 18.51
C ALA A 26 19.33 -9.83 17.18
N GLY A 27 18.33 -10.69 17.04
CA GLY A 27 17.30 -10.55 16.03
C GLY A 27 16.47 -9.32 16.35
N GLY A 28 16.82 -8.19 15.75
CA GLY A 28 15.97 -7.01 15.79
C GLY A 28 14.64 -7.36 15.16
N ILE A 29 13.55 -7.27 15.93
CA ILE A 29 12.21 -7.17 15.36
C ILE A 29 12.22 -5.90 14.51
N ALA A 30 12.13 -6.05 13.19
CA ALA A 30 11.84 -4.93 12.33
C ALA A 30 10.44 -4.45 12.71
N GLU A 31 10.36 -3.29 13.35
CA GLU A 31 9.10 -2.59 13.55
C GLU A 31 8.46 -2.43 12.17
N ALA A 32 7.28 -3.01 12.00
CA ALA A 32 6.59 -2.97 10.72
C ALA A 32 6.26 -1.51 10.43
N ALA A 33 6.98 -0.91 9.47
CA ALA A 33 6.81 0.49 9.11
C ALA A 33 5.33 0.76 8.86
N GLU A 34 4.80 1.81 9.49
CA GLU A 34 3.38 2.15 9.35
C GLU A 34 3.02 2.27 7.86
N PRO A 35 1.85 1.76 7.42
CA PRO A 35 1.47 1.77 6.02
C PRO A 35 1.47 3.17 5.38
N ASP A 36 2.54 3.48 4.65
CA ASP A 36 2.74 4.75 3.95
C ASP A 36 1.97 4.74 2.60
N VAL A 37 1.29 5.84 2.29
CA VAL A 37 0.60 6.06 1.01
C VAL A 37 1.57 6.32 -0.14
N VAL A 38 2.81 6.75 0.15
CA VAL A 38 3.86 7.00 -0.86
C VAL A 38 4.12 5.74 -1.70
N GLY A 39 4.17 5.89 -3.02
CA GLY A 39 4.46 4.83 -3.98
C GLY A 39 3.63 4.94 -5.26
N VAL A 40 3.74 3.93 -6.12
CA VAL A 40 2.90 3.75 -7.31
C VAL A 40 1.95 2.59 -7.09
N TRP A 41 0.67 2.82 -7.39
CA TRP A 41 -0.42 1.90 -7.10
C TRP A 41 -1.29 1.68 -8.33
N ARG A 42 -1.71 0.43 -8.56
CA ARG A 42 -2.71 0.07 -9.59
C ARG A 42 -4.10 -0.07 -8.98
N LEU A 43 -5.13 0.35 -9.70
CA LEU A 43 -6.52 0.12 -9.29
C LEU A 43 -6.84 -1.38 -9.42
N ALA A 44 -6.98 -2.08 -8.30
CA ALA A 44 -7.35 -3.50 -8.27
C ALA A 44 -8.86 -3.71 -8.47
N GLY A 45 -9.66 -2.72 -8.08
CA GLY A 45 -11.11 -2.74 -8.24
C GLY A 45 -11.79 -1.66 -7.41
N ALA A 46 -13.11 -1.62 -7.47
CA ALA A 46 -13.89 -0.71 -6.65
C ALA A 46 -15.24 -1.32 -6.27
N THR A 47 -15.86 -0.77 -5.23
CA THR A 47 -17.22 -1.07 -4.81
C THR A 47 -18.02 0.22 -4.69
N ALA A 48 -19.34 0.09 -4.74
CA ALA A 48 -20.27 1.17 -4.46
C ALA A 48 -21.46 0.59 -3.70
N THR A 49 -21.82 1.22 -2.59
CA THR A 49 -22.88 0.73 -1.68
C THR A 49 -23.77 1.90 -1.29
N ALA A 50 -25.09 1.73 -1.45
CA ALA A 50 -26.06 2.71 -1.00
C ALA A 50 -26.25 2.67 0.52
N THR A 51 -26.83 3.73 1.10
CA THR A 51 -27.09 3.81 2.56
C THR A 51 -28.02 2.74 3.11
N ASP A 52 -28.78 2.03 2.27
CA ASP A 52 -29.61 0.88 2.66
C ASP A 52 -28.85 -0.47 2.57
N GLY A 53 -27.54 -0.44 2.32
CA GLY A 53 -26.68 -1.61 2.19
C GLY A 53 -26.68 -2.26 0.80
N LYS A 54 -27.49 -1.80 -0.16
CA LYS A 54 -27.52 -2.41 -1.50
C LYS A 54 -26.30 -2.02 -2.32
N ALA A 55 -25.68 -3.02 -2.94
CA ALA A 55 -24.63 -2.83 -3.94
C ALA A 55 -25.16 -1.99 -5.12
N GLN A 56 -24.31 -1.10 -5.62
CA GLN A 56 -24.56 -0.22 -6.75
C GLN A 56 -23.63 -0.57 -7.91
N ALA A 57 -23.80 0.09 -9.06
CA ALA A 57 -22.91 -0.08 -10.21
C ALA A 57 -21.44 0.20 -9.82
N VAL A 58 -20.56 -0.74 -10.16
CA VAL A 58 -19.12 -0.65 -9.87
C VAL A 58 -18.49 0.54 -10.62
N PRO A 59 -17.91 1.53 -9.92
CA PRO A 59 -17.32 2.69 -10.56
C PRO A 59 -16.02 2.31 -11.27
N TYR A 60 -15.74 2.94 -12.40
CA TYR A 60 -14.61 2.58 -13.29
C TYR A 60 -14.64 1.13 -13.81
N GLY A 61 -15.82 0.51 -13.83
CA GLY A 61 -16.06 -0.80 -14.42
C GLY A 61 -15.42 -1.98 -13.65
N PRO A 62 -15.73 -3.23 -14.04
CA PRO A 62 -15.42 -4.41 -13.24
C PRO A 62 -13.94 -4.86 -13.29
N ARG A 63 -13.08 -4.20 -14.07
CA ARG A 63 -11.72 -4.68 -14.35
C ARG A 63 -10.60 -3.98 -13.57
N GLY A 64 -10.89 -2.84 -12.92
CA GLY A 64 -9.87 -2.02 -12.27
C GLY A 64 -8.81 -1.52 -13.27
N MET A 65 -9.01 -0.33 -13.86
CA MET A 65 -8.02 0.25 -14.78
C MET A 65 -7.64 1.66 -14.34
N GLY A 66 -6.44 1.79 -13.79
CA GLY A 66 -5.88 3.07 -13.39
C GLY A 66 -4.60 2.95 -12.58
N ILE A 67 -3.90 4.08 -12.45
CA ILE A 67 -2.71 4.26 -11.64
C ILE A 67 -2.92 5.50 -10.75
N VAL A 68 -2.46 5.44 -9.50
CA VAL A 68 -2.13 6.63 -8.71
C VAL A 68 -0.66 6.54 -8.28
N THR A 69 0.08 7.63 -8.43
CA THR A 69 1.38 7.83 -7.79
C THR A 69 1.25 8.92 -6.73
N LEU A 70 1.87 8.66 -5.58
CA LEU A 70 1.94 9.53 -4.41
C LEU A 70 3.41 9.64 -4.06
N THR A 71 4.00 10.82 -4.25
CA THR A 71 5.43 11.05 -4.04
C THR A 71 5.73 11.47 -2.61
N ARG A 72 6.98 11.30 -2.17
CA ARG A 72 7.41 11.64 -0.79
C ARG A 72 7.45 13.15 -0.52
N ASP A 73 7.58 13.98 -1.56
CA ASP A 73 7.51 15.44 -1.52
C ASP A 73 6.08 16.00 -1.65
N GLY A 74 5.05 15.14 -1.60
CA GLY A 74 3.66 15.57 -1.50
C GLY A 74 2.98 15.85 -2.85
N ARG A 75 3.43 15.23 -3.95
CA ARG A 75 2.75 15.28 -5.26
C ARG A 75 1.89 14.04 -5.47
N MET A 76 0.66 14.26 -5.93
CA MET A 76 -0.29 13.20 -6.29
C MET A 76 -0.64 13.35 -7.77
N MET A 77 -0.63 12.23 -8.49
CA MET A 77 -1.09 12.14 -9.88
C MET A 77 -1.89 10.86 -10.03
N ALA A 78 -3.10 10.95 -10.59
CA ALA A 78 -3.95 9.79 -10.84
C ALA A 78 -4.57 9.82 -12.23
N VAL A 79 -4.71 8.63 -12.82
CA VAL A 79 -5.54 8.35 -13.99
C VAL A 79 -6.30 7.05 -13.74
N LEU A 80 -7.62 7.07 -13.86
CA LEU A 80 -8.48 5.89 -13.79
C LEU A 80 -9.63 6.00 -14.79
N CYS A 81 -10.03 4.85 -15.33
CA CYS A 81 -10.99 4.76 -16.41
C CYS A 81 -11.75 3.44 -16.33
N ASP A 82 -13.00 3.44 -16.78
CA ASP A 82 -13.67 2.21 -17.16
C ASP A 82 -12.93 1.56 -18.34
N GLY A 83 -12.22 0.47 -18.05
CA GLY A 83 -11.39 -0.24 -19.02
C GLY A 83 -12.13 -1.16 -19.98
N ARG A 84 -13.46 -1.25 -19.97
CA ARG A 84 -14.22 -2.10 -20.90
C ARG A 84 -14.02 -1.65 -22.36
N ALA A 85 -13.67 -2.55 -23.28
CA ALA A 85 -13.49 -2.18 -24.69
C ALA A 85 -14.78 -1.55 -25.27
N THR A 86 -15.89 -2.25 -25.12
CA THR A 86 -17.25 -1.77 -25.42
C THR A 86 -18.02 -1.55 -24.13
N LEU A 87 -18.77 -0.45 -24.04
CA LEU A 87 -19.67 -0.17 -22.93
C LEU A 87 -21.08 -0.69 -23.20
N PRO A 88 -21.90 -0.94 -22.17
CA PRO A 88 -23.34 -1.10 -22.34
C PRO A 88 -23.96 0.08 -23.08
N GLU A 89 -25.02 -0.16 -23.82
CA GLU A 89 -25.75 0.89 -24.54
C GLU A 89 -26.21 2.01 -23.58
N GLY A 90 -26.08 3.26 -24.02
CA GLY A 90 -26.39 4.45 -23.20
C GLY A 90 -25.40 4.77 -22.06
N ALA A 91 -24.47 3.88 -21.71
CA ALA A 91 -23.51 4.13 -20.63
C ALA A 91 -22.38 5.08 -21.06
N LYS A 92 -22.09 6.08 -20.21
CA LYS A 92 -20.89 6.93 -20.36
C LYS A 92 -19.68 6.25 -19.75
N ARG A 93 -18.50 6.43 -20.35
CA ARG A 93 -17.23 5.94 -19.81
C ARG A 93 -16.88 6.76 -18.56
N GLU A 94 -16.84 6.14 -17.38
CA GLU A 94 -16.23 6.80 -16.22
C GLU A 94 -14.73 6.99 -16.47
N TYR A 95 -14.25 8.21 -16.27
CA TYR A 95 -12.85 8.59 -16.42
C TYR A 95 -12.55 9.73 -15.44
N ALA A 96 -11.39 9.68 -14.81
CA ALA A 96 -10.82 10.81 -14.12
C ALA A 96 -9.31 10.80 -14.30
N SER A 97 -8.74 11.97 -14.58
CA SER A 97 -7.30 12.18 -14.63
C SER A 97 -7.00 13.55 -14.04
N TYR A 98 -6.16 13.59 -13.01
CA TYR A 98 -5.86 14.83 -12.29
C TYR A 98 -4.57 14.73 -11.49
N CYS A 99 -4.00 15.90 -11.20
CA CYS A 99 -2.83 16.06 -10.37
C CYS A 99 -3.07 17.12 -9.30
N GLY A 100 -2.21 17.12 -8.27
CA GLY A 100 -2.24 18.13 -7.22
C GLY A 100 -1.22 17.86 -6.13
N ASN A 101 -1.02 18.85 -5.24
CA ASN A 101 -0.30 18.64 -4.00
C ASN A 101 -1.21 17.94 -3.00
N TYR A 102 -0.66 17.04 -2.18
CA TYR A 102 -1.41 16.30 -1.17
C TYR A 102 -0.81 16.38 0.23
N THR A 103 -1.67 16.16 1.22
CA THR A 103 -1.31 15.84 2.60
C THR A 103 -1.95 14.51 3.01
N PHE A 104 -1.30 13.80 3.93
CA PHE A 104 -1.82 12.58 4.54
C PHE A 104 -1.62 12.64 6.06
N ASP A 105 -2.70 12.43 6.82
CA ASP A 105 -2.71 12.53 8.30
C ASP A 105 -2.65 11.16 9.02
N GLY A 106 -2.36 10.08 8.29
CA GLY A 106 -2.48 8.70 8.77
C GLY A 106 -3.86 8.07 8.49
N SER A 107 -4.90 8.87 8.25
CA SER A 107 -6.28 8.41 8.00
C SER A 107 -6.99 9.09 6.82
N THR A 108 -6.52 10.26 6.39
CA THR A 108 -7.16 11.14 5.41
C THR A 108 -6.14 11.61 4.39
N LEU A 109 -6.36 11.29 3.13
CA LEU A 109 -5.63 11.82 1.98
C LEU A 109 -6.39 13.03 1.43
N THR A 110 -5.78 14.22 1.46
CA THR A 110 -6.37 15.45 0.93
C THR A 110 -5.52 15.97 -0.22
N THR A 111 -6.11 16.17 -1.41
CA THR A 111 -5.40 16.68 -2.59
C THR A 111 -5.95 18.04 -3.02
N ILE A 112 -5.10 19.07 -3.11
CA ILE A 112 -5.42 20.35 -3.75
C ILE A 112 -5.14 20.20 -5.25
N VAL A 113 -6.20 20.16 -6.06
CA VAL A 113 -6.10 19.91 -7.50
C VAL A 113 -5.59 21.13 -8.24
N ASP A 114 -4.58 20.96 -9.09
CA ASP A 114 -4.03 22.02 -9.96
C ASP A 114 -3.99 21.64 -11.45
N ALA A 115 -4.24 20.37 -11.79
CA ALA A 115 -4.46 19.93 -13.16
C ALA A 115 -5.67 18.97 -13.23
N ASN A 116 -6.68 19.31 -14.04
CA ASN A 116 -7.87 18.51 -14.32
C ASN A 116 -8.55 19.02 -15.60
N SER A 117 -9.27 18.15 -16.33
CA SER A 117 -10.13 18.55 -17.46
C SER A 117 -11.52 19.04 -17.04
N ASP A 118 -11.95 18.75 -15.81
CA ASP A 118 -13.21 19.18 -15.21
C ASP A 118 -12.97 20.41 -14.31
N PRO A 119 -13.37 21.64 -14.73
CA PRO A 119 -13.11 22.86 -13.98
C PRO A 119 -13.73 22.90 -12.58
N THR A 120 -14.77 22.10 -12.33
CA THR A 120 -15.38 22.04 -10.99
C THR A 120 -14.41 21.48 -9.94
N ARG A 121 -13.38 20.75 -10.36
CA ARG A 121 -12.42 20.07 -9.48
C ARG A 121 -11.40 20.99 -8.84
N PHE A 122 -11.24 22.21 -9.35
CA PHE A 122 -10.40 23.25 -8.74
C PHE A 122 -11.09 23.95 -7.56
N THR A 123 -12.41 23.78 -7.38
CA THR A 123 -13.20 24.56 -6.41
C THR A 123 -13.05 24.10 -4.95
N ALA A 124 -12.66 22.84 -4.73
CA ALA A 124 -12.55 22.27 -3.40
C ALA A 124 -11.49 21.14 -3.33
N PRO A 125 -10.83 20.94 -2.17
CA PRO A 125 -9.92 19.82 -1.96
C PRO A 125 -10.59 18.48 -2.23
N GLN A 126 -9.88 17.58 -2.90
CA GLN A 126 -10.32 16.21 -3.10
C GLN A 126 -9.87 15.34 -1.93
N VAL A 127 -10.78 15.15 -0.96
CA VAL A 127 -10.56 14.36 0.26
C VAL A 127 -10.87 12.88 0.02
N ARG A 128 -10.15 11.96 0.67
CA ARG A 128 -10.47 10.53 0.81
C ARG A 128 -10.09 10.06 2.21
N LYS A 129 -10.89 9.20 2.82
CA LYS A 129 -10.40 8.35 3.92
C LYS A 129 -9.54 7.22 3.35
N VAL A 130 -8.52 6.84 4.12
CA VAL A 130 -7.56 5.80 3.78
C VAL A 130 -7.65 4.73 4.86
N ARG A 131 -7.71 3.46 4.45
CA ARG A 131 -7.46 2.30 5.30
C ARG A 131 -6.59 1.31 4.53
N PHE A 132 -5.82 0.50 5.24
CA PHE A 132 -5.04 -0.58 4.64
C PHE A 132 -5.68 -1.93 4.98
N ASP A 133 -5.64 -2.84 4.03
CA ASP A 133 -6.26 -4.18 4.09
C ASP A 133 -5.27 -5.18 3.50
N GLY A 134 -4.41 -5.72 4.37
CA GLY A 134 -3.15 -6.35 3.95
C GLY A 134 -2.30 -5.37 3.11
N ASP A 135 -1.86 -5.84 1.95
CA ASP A 135 -1.03 -5.05 1.01
C ASP A 135 -1.84 -4.02 0.17
N ARG A 136 -3.16 -3.90 0.40
CA ARG A 136 -4.03 -3.00 -0.36
C ARG A 136 -4.29 -1.70 0.38
N MET A 137 -4.10 -0.58 -0.31
CA MET A 137 -4.61 0.73 0.12
C MET A 137 -6.05 0.88 -0.37
N ILE A 138 -6.98 1.17 0.53
CA ILE A 138 -8.38 1.44 0.20
C ILE A 138 -8.65 2.94 0.35
N LEU A 139 -9.06 3.57 -0.75
CA LEU A 139 -9.45 4.98 -0.77
C LEU A 139 -10.97 5.12 -0.79
N VAL A 140 -11.51 5.82 0.18
CA VAL A 140 -12.95 6.07 0.37
C VAL A 140 -13.22 7.57 0.17
N PRO A 141 -13.63 8.02 -1.03
CA PRO A 141 -14.09 9.41 -1.23
C PRO A 141 -15.37 9.71 -0.43
N PRO A 142 -15.71 11.00 -0.26
CA PRO A 142 -17.00 11.43 0.29
C PRO A 142 -18.19 10.74 -0.37
N VAL A 143 -19.26 10.59 0.40
CA VAL A 143 -20.56 10.10 -0.09
C VAL A 143 -21.02 10.99 -1.23
N VAL A 144 -21.39 10.36 -2.35
CA VAL A 144 -21.94 11.04 -3.54
C VAL A 144 -23.40 10.66 -3.72
N GLU A 145 -24.18 11.50 -4.38
CA GLU A 145 -25.53 11.15 -4.81
C GLU A 145 -25.49 10.55 -6.21
N VAL A 146 -26.11 9.38 -6.38
CA VAL A 146 -26.23 8.67 -7.66
C VAL A 146 -27.68 8.21 -7.79
N ASN A 147 -28.40 8.71 -8.80
CA ASN A 147 -29.80 8.38 -9.06
C ASN A 147 -30.73 8.57 -7.83
N GLY A 148 -30.50 9.62 -7.04
CA GLY A 148 -31.24 9.90 -5.80
C GLY A 148 -30.84 9.07 -4.57
N ALA A 149 -29.90 8.14 -4.70
CA ALA A 149 -29.35 7.38 -3.58
C ALA A 149 -28.02 7.99 -3.10
N LYS A 150 -27.83 8.06 -1.79
CA LYS A 150 -26.51 8.34 -1.19
C LYS A 150 -25.65 7.09 -1.27
N VAL A 151 -24.48 7.21 -1.91
CA VAL A 151 -23.58 6.11 -2.23
C VAL A 151 -22.18 6.37 -1.68
N THR A 152 -21.70 5.43 -0.87
CA THR A 152 -20.28 5.32 -0.52
C THR A 152 -19.58 4.50 -1.60
N ARG A 153 -18.41 4.97 -2.06
CA ARG A 153 -17.53 4.21 -2.97
C ARG A 153 -16.27 3.81 -2.20
N GLU A 154 -15.75 2.61 -2.42
CA GLU A 154 -14.39 2.26 -2.01
C GLU A 154 -13.58 1.89 -3.26
N LEU A 155 -12.34 2.38 -3.37
CA LEU A 155 -11.42 2.01 -4.43
C LEU A 155 -10.25 1.25 -3.81
N ALA A 156 -10.06 0.00 -4.21
CA ALA A 156 -8.98 -0.86 -3.75
C ALA A 156 -7.76 -0.73 -4.67
N TRP A 157 -6.60 -0.46 -4.08
CA TRP A 157 -5.35 -0.21 -4.78
C TRP A 157 -4.26 -1.17 -4.34
N GLU A 158 -3.55 -1.76 -5.30
CA GLU A 158 -2.41 -2.64 -5.05
C GLU A 158 -1.11 -1.90 -5.36
N ARG A 159 -0.14 -1.98 -4.45
CA ARG A 159 1.17 -1.36 -4.63
C ARG A 159 1.92 -2.08 -5.76
N ILE A 160 2.36 -1.35 -6.78
CA ILE A 160 3.25 -1.86 -7.83
C ILE A 160 4.69 -1.36 -7.68
N SER A 161 4.90 -0.27 -6.93
CA SER A 161 6.21 0.20 -6.51
C SER A 161 6.12 0.95 -5.17
N ALA A 162 7.12 0.76 -4.31
CA ALA A 162 7.32 1.59 -3.11
C ALA A 162 8.06 2.91 -3.43
N VAL A 163 8.77 2.97 -4.56
CA VAL A 163 9.38 4.19 -5.11
C VAL A 163 8.34 4.85 -6.01
N SER A 164 8.00 6.12 -5.75
CA SER A 164 7.13 6.90 -6.63
C SER A 164 7.81 7.23 -7.97
N LEU A 165 7.02 7.66 -8.95
CA LEU A 165 7.55 8.37 -10.12
C LEU A 165 8.18 9.71 -9.71
#